data_AF-A0A952UDP9-F1
#
_entry.id   AF-A0A952UDP9-F1
#
_cell.length_a   1.000
_cell.length_b   1.000
_cell.length_c   1.000
_cell.angle_alpha   90.00
_cell.angle_beta   90.00
_cell.angle_gamma   90.00
#
_symmetry.space_group_name_H-M   'P 1'
#
loop_
_entity.id
_entity.type
_entity.pdbx_description
1 polymer ?
#
loop_
_entity_poly.entity_id
_entity_poly.type
_entity_poly.pdbx_seq_one_letter_code
_entity_poly.pdbx_strand_id
1 'polypeptide(L)'
;MKRLLLLCVVAMLTLSGCASGEAAPSDAHGEAASGEAAGPVVLPEDFPSSAEVPLFDGTLLNVAHSGNIWAVWVESTDLAADLATATALLVDAGYEVTTSADAYADLSNATRKVRIIASVDETWGSSLAYTFTDGAAGPTDAPAETATPEAPAEH
;
A
#
# COMPACT_ATOMS: atom_id res chain seq x y z
N MET A 1 -8.21 50.28 -12.61
CA MET A 1 -7.72 50.45 -13.99
C MET A 1 -7.86 49.11 -14.71
N LYS A 2 -8.58 49.11 -15.84
CA LYS A 2 -8.91 47.98 -16.71
C LYS A 2 -7.82 47.81 -17.77
N ARG A 3 -7.30 46.59 -18.01
CA ARG A 3 -6.83 46.01 -19.29
C ARG A 3 -6.89 44.48 -19.12
N LEU A 4 -7.79 43.68 -19.72
CA LEU A 4 -8.08 43.42 -21.15
C LEU A 4 -6.84 42.80 -21.82
N LEU A 5 -6.80 41.55 -22.32
CA LEU A 5 -7.58 40.85 -23.39
C LEU A 5 -7.39 39.30 -23.24
N LEU A 6 -8.41 38.43 -23.44
CA LEU A 6 -8.88 37.80 -24.71
C LEU A 6 -7.84 36.85 -25.36
N LEU A 7 -8.11 35.69 -25.97
CA LEU A 7 -9.23 34.73 -26.18
C LEU A 7 -8.67 33.69 -27.22
N CYS A 8 -9.43 32.64 -27.52
CA CYS A 8 -9.33 31.65 -28.63
C CYS A 8 -8.72 30.30 -28.20
N VAL A 9 -9.51 29.26 -27.90
CA VAL A 9 -10.46 28.47 -28.74
C VAL A 9 -9.76 27.83 -29.93
N VAL A 10 -9.77 26.50 -30.00
CA VAL A 10 -10.37 25.69 -31.08
C VAL A 10 -10.00 24.21 -30.87
N ALA A 11 -11.03 23.38 -30.87
CA ALA A 11 -10.99 21.93 -30.90
C ALA A 11 -10.27 21.40 -32.16
N MET A 12 -9.52 20.31 -32.03
CA MET A 12 -9.29 19.39 -33.14
C MET A 12 -9.52 17.95 -32.69
N LEU A 13 -10.75 17.49 -32.93
CA LEU A 13 -11.05 16.10 -33.27
C LEU A 13 -10.39 15.81 -34.63
N THR A 14 -9.45 14.87 -34.67
CA THR A 14 -9.04 14.24 -35.93
C THR A 14 -9.13 12.72 -35.78
N LEU A 15 -10.30 12.18 -36.12
CA LEU A 15 -10.43 10.80 -36.62
C LEU A 15 -10.07 10.83 -38.12
N SER A 16 -9.07 10.06 -38.50
CA SER A 16 -8.80 9.51 -39.84
C SER A 16 -7.68 8.49 -39.63
N GLY A 17 -7.77 7.20 -39.97
CA GLY A 17 -8.62 6.53 -40.95
C GLY A 17 -7.73 5.60 -41.78
N CYS A 18 -7.90 4.29 -41.59
CA CYS A 18 -7.65 3.16 -42.51
C CYS A 18 -6.43 3.10 -43.45
N ALA A 19 -5.68 1.99 -43.36
CA ALA A 19 -5.22 1.25 -44.54
C ALA A 19 -5.24 -0.27 -44.26
N SER A 20 -5.84 -1.00 -45.18
CA SER A 20 -6.40 -2.36 -45.11
C SER A 20 -5.40 -3.51 -44.99
N GLY A 21 -5.87 -4.61 -44.41
CA GLY A 21 -5.30 -5.95 -44.53
C GLY A 21 -6.33 -7.00 -44.11
N GLU A 22 -7.10 -7.49 -45.08
CA GLU A 22 -8.23 -8.41 -44.90
C GLU A 22 -7.75 -9.88 -44.91
N ALA A 23 -8.10 -10.68 -43.89
CA ALA A 23 -8.18 -12.14 -43.99
C ALA A 23 -8.96 -12.79 -42.82
N ALA A 24 -9.99 -13.55 -43.21
CA ALA A 24 -10.70 -14.64 -42.54
C ALA A 24 -11.78 -14.31 -41.47
N PRO A 25 -13.03 -14.81 -41.65
CA PRO A 25 -14.04 -14.79 -40.60
C PRO A 25 -13.77 -15.95 -39.64
N SER A 26 -13.77 -15.67 -38.35
CA SER A 26 -13.99 -16.70 -37.34
C SER A 26 -14.98 -16.11 -36.35
N ASP A 27 -16.17 -16.71 -36.34
CA ASP A 27 -17.15 -16.58 -35.28
C ASP A 27 -16.44 -16.72 -33.93
N ALA A 28 -16.42 -15.64 -33.18
CA ALA A 28 -16.33 -15.67 -31.74
C ALA A 28 -17.17 -14.50 -31.24
N HIS A 29 -18.44 -14.81 -30.98
CA HIS A 29 -19.28 -14.11 -30.05
C HIS A 29 -18.56 -14.11 -28.69
N GLY A 30 -17.67 -13.15 -28.50
CA GLY A 30 -17.13 -12.79 -27.21
C GLY A 30 -17.74 -11.46 -26.88
N GLU A 31 -18.87 -11.49 -26.16
CA GLU A 31 -19.32 -10.36 -25.37
C GLU A 31 -18.08 -9.65 -24.81
N ALA A 32 -17.94 -8.37 -25.11
CA ALA A 32 -17.09 -7.52 -24.29
C ALA A 32 -17.70 -7.64 -22.89
N ALA A 33 -17.06 -8.45 -22.05
CA ALA A 33 -17.41 -8.59 -20.65
C ALA A 33 -17.37 -7.17 -20.10
N SER A 34 -18.57 -6.63 -19.94
CA SER A 34 -18.79 -5.33 -19.34
C SER A 34 -18.13 -5.45 -17.99
N GLY A 35 -17.08 -4.64 -17.78
CA GLY A 35 -16.29 -4.65 -16.56
C GLY A 35 -17.23 -4.61 -15.38
N GLU A 36 -17.40 -5.77 -14.76
CA GLU A 36 -18.22 -5.91 -13.58
C GLU A 36 -17.57 -4.98 -12.56
N ALA A 37 -18.31 -3.96 -12.11
CA ALA A 37 -17.82 -3.08 -11.07
C ALA A 37 -17.46 -3.98 -9.88
N ALA A 38 -16.16 -4.17 -9.65
CA ALA A 38 -15.68 -4.98 -8.55
C ALA A 38 -16.39 -4.47 -7.29
N GLY A 39 -17.06 -5.38 -6.58
CA GLY A 39 -17.79 -5.03 -5.36
C GLY A 39 -16.87 -4.35 -4.34
N PRO A 40 -17.44 -3.73 -3.30
CA PRO A 40 -16.64 -3.08 -2.26
C PRO A 40 -15.64 -4.09 -1.68
N VAL A 41 -14.38 -3.68 -1.56
CA VAL A 41 -13.37 -4.49 -0.88
C VAL A 41 -13.70 -4.50 0.60
N VAL A 42 -13.73 -5.70 1.19
CA VAL A 42 -14.00 -5.91 2.61
C VAL A 42 -12.80 -6.59 3.24
N LEU A 43 -12.46 -6.22 4.47
CA LEU A 43 -11.43 -6.92 5.23
C LEU A 43 -11.82 -8.39 5.44
N PRO A 44 -10.92 -9.35 5.17
CA PRO A 44 -11.13 -10.74 5.52
C PRO A 44 -11.41 -10.93 7.02
N GLU A 45 -12.17 -11.98 7.38
CA GLU A 45 -12.53 -12.26 8.77
C GLU A 45 -11.31 -12.60 9.66
N ASP A 46 -10.21 -13.06 9.04
CA ASP A 46 -8.93 -13.37 9.69
C ASP A 46 -7.98 -12.18 9.78
N PHE A 47 -8.36 -11.01 9.24
CA PHE A 47 -7.57 -9.79 9.42
C PHE A 47 -7.51 -9.44 10.93
N PRO A 48 -6.35 -8.97 11.44
CA PRO A 48 -6.25 -8.55 12.84
C PRO A 48 -7.34 -7.56 13.23
N SER A 49 -7.77 -7.62 14.49
CA SER A 49 -8.81 -6.72 14.96
C SER A 49 -8.38 -5.25 14.82
N SER A 50 -9.35 -4.33 14.75
CA SER A 50 -9.06 -2.89 14.69
C SER A 50 -8.32 -2.35 15.92
N ALA A 51 -8.33 -3.09 17.03
CA ALA A 51 -7.54 -2.78 18.21
C ALA A 51 -6.06 -3.21 18.07
N GLU A 52 -5.77 -4.22 17.24
CA GLU A 52 -4.42 -4.71 16.99
C GLU A 52 -3.75 -3.98 15.84
N VAL A 53 -4.46 -3.75 14.74
CA VAL A 53 -3.96 -3.01 13.58
C VAL A 53 -5.04 -2.03 13.12
N PRO A 54 -5.16 -0.86 13.79
CA PRO A 54 -6.06 0.18 13.32
C PRO A 54 -5.63 0.68 11.95
N LEU A 55 -6.60 0.77 11.04
CA LEU A 55 -6.41 1.37 9.72
C LEU A 55 -6.94 2.81 9.74
N PHE A 56 -6.32 3.66 8.93
CA PHE A 56 -6.88 4.97 8.59
C PHE A 56 -8.31 4.84 8.05
N ASP A 57 -9.18 5.78 8.41
CA ASP A 57 -10.58 5.82 7.96
C ASP A 57 -10.67 6.34 6.52
N GLY A 58 -10.52 5.42 5.57
CA GLY A 58 -10.61 5.68 4.13
C GLY A 58 -11.16 4.47 3.37
N THR A 59 -11.37 4.64 2.07
CA THR A 59 -11.87 3.56 1.21
C THR A 59 -10.84 2.45 1.12
N LEU A 60 -11.23 1.21 1.44
CA LEU A 60 -10.37 0.04 1.23
C LEU A 60 -10.27 -0.24 -0.27
N LEU A 61 -9.05 -0.19 -0.80
CA LEU A 61 -8.79 -0.39 -2.22
C LEU A 61 -8.41 -1.83 -2.53
N ASN A 62 -7.65 -2.46 -1.63
CA ASN A 62 -7.21 -3.84 -1.78
C ASN A 62 -6.74 -4.43 -0.45
N VAL A 63 -6.83 -5.76 -0.33
CA VAL A 63 -6.24 -6.55 0.75
C VAL A 63 -5.57 -7.77 0.14
N ALA A 64 -4.31 -7.98 0.46
CA ALA A 64 -3.57 -9.18 0.11
C ALA A 64 -3.03 -9.86 1.37
N HIS A 65 -3.15 -11.17 1.42
CA HIS A 65 -2.64 -12.01 2.49
C HIS A 65 -1.90 -13.19 1.88
N SER A 66 -0.66 -13.42 2.31
CA SER A 66 0.13 -14.59 1.88
C SER A 66 0.97 -15.11 3.04
N GLY A 67 0.69 -16.33 3.48
CA GLY A 67 1.36 -16.93 4.63
C GLY A 67 1.02 -16.18 5.92
N ASN A 68 1.98 -15.44 6.44
CA ASN A 68 1.79 -14.56 7.60
C ASN A 68 2.00 -13.09 7.26
N ILE A 69 2.05 -12.70 5.99
CA ILE A 69 2.29 -11.32 5.55
C ILE A 69 0.98 -10.72 5.04
N TRP A 70 0.61 -9.59 5.62
CA TRP A 70 -0.52 -8.77 5.20
C TRP A 70 -0.04 -7.56 4.42
N ALA A 71 -0.81 -7.19 3.40
CA ALA A 71 -0.72 -5.92 2.71
C ALA A 71 -2.12 -5.33 2.52
N VAL A 72 -2.31 -4.07 2.92
CA VAL A 72 -3.60 -3.37 2.84
C VAL A 72 -3.39 -2.02 2.19
N TRP A 73 -4.24 -1.67 1.23
CA TRP A 73 -4.24 -0.37 0.58
C TRP A 73 -5.51 0.39 0.93
N VAL A 74 -5.34 1.56 1.53
CA VAL A 74 -6.43 2.48 1.87
C VAL A 74 -6.28 3.75 1.05
N GLU A 75 -7.34 4.19 0.40
CA GLU A 75 -7.37 5.43 -0.36
C GLU A 75 -7.00 6.62 0.52
N SER A 76 -6.21 7.53 -0.04
CA SER A 76 -5.78 8.75 0.63
C SER A 76 -5.93 9.95 -0.30
N THR A 77 -6.42 11.06 0.26
CA THR A 77 -6.59 12.32 -0.47
C THR A 77 -5.53 13.35 -0.11
N ASP A 78 -4.87 13.19 1.04
CA ASP A 78 -3.71 13.95 1.46
C ASP A 78 -2.68 13.00 2.10
N LEU A 79 -1.75 12.51 1.27
CA LEU A 79 -0.77 11.50 1.68
C LEU A 79 0.02 11.87 2.94
N ALA A 80 0.37 13.15 3.10
CA ALA A 80 1.16 13.60 4.24
C ALA A 80 0.32 13.64 5.53
N ALA A 81 -0.88 14.22 5.46
CA ALA A 81 -1.79 14.30 6.60
C ALA A 81 -2.33 12.93 7.01
N ASP A 82 -2.66 12.09 6.03
CA ASP A 82 -3.24 10.77 6.25
C ASP A 82 -2.17 9.81 6.80
N LEU A 83 -0.91 9.89 6.35
CA LEU A 83 0.21 9.15 6.96
C LEU A 83 0.43 9.53 8.42
N ALA A 84 0.38 10.83 8.74
CA ALA A 84 0.51 11.29 10.12
C ALA A 84 -0.63 10.76 11.00
N THR A 85 -1.86 10.75 10.47
CA THR A 85 -3.04 10.20 11.15
C THR A 85 -2.93 8.69 11.36
N ALA A 86 -2.56 7.94 10.33
CA ALA A 86 -2.33 6.50 10.40
C ALA A 86 -1.25 6.12 11.43
N THR A 87 -0.16 6.90 11.45
CA THR A 87 0.92 6.73 12.43
C THR A 87 0.40 6.97 13.84
N ALA A 88 -0.40 8.02 14.07
CA ALA A 88 -0.98 8.31 15.37
C ALA A 88 -1.94 7.19 15.85
N LEU A 89 -2.78 6.65 14.96
CA LEU A 89 -3.67 5.54 15.29
C LEU A 89 -2.90 4.30 15.79
N LEU A 90 -1.81 3.94 15.13
CA LEU A 90 -0.97 2.82 15.57
C LEU A 90 -0.25 3.13 16.89
N VAL A 91 0.20 4.37 17.10
CA VAL A 91 0.79 4.78 18.38
C VAL A 91 -0.23 4.68 19.52
N ASP A 92 -1.47 5.10 19.29
CA ASP A 92 -2.57 4.97 20.26
C ASP A 92 -2.91 3.49 20.54
N ALA A 93 -2.67 2.59 19.58
CA ALA A 93 -2.77 1.13 19.74
C ALA A 93 -1.52 0.50 20.40
N GLY A 94 -0.56 1.31 20.86
CA GLY A 94 0.61 0.84 21.61
C GLY A 94 1.81 0.44 20.74
N TYR A 95 1.87 0.89 19.49
CA TYR A 95 3.08 0.79 18.69
C TYR A 95 4.06 1.94 18.97
N GLU A 96 5.34 1.66 18.85
CA GLU A 96 6.40 2.66 18.89
C GLU A 96 6.90 2.94 17.48
N VAL A 97 7.08 4.21 17.14
CA VAL A 97 7.71 4.61 15.86
C VAL A 97 9.20 4.31 15.93
N THR A 98 9.66 3.42 15.07
CA THR A 98 11.07 3.01 14.97
C THR A 98 11.82 3.83 13.92
N THR A 99 11.16 4.21 12.84
CA THR A 99 11.71 5.07 11.78
C THR A 99 10.57 5.82 11.10
N SER A 100 10.81 7.06 10.69
CA SER A 100 9.83 7.86 9.95
C SER A 100 10.54 8.78 8.96
N ALA A 101 9.91 8.97 7.80
CA ALA A 101 10.28 9.93 6.76
C ALA A 101 9.01 10.46 6.10
N ASP A 102 9.15 11.42 5.18
CA ASP A 102 8.03 12.13 4.56
C ASP A 102 6.97 11.23 3.90
N ALA A 103 7.36 10.04 3.42
CA ALA A 103 6.49 9.12 2.68
C ALA A 103 6.32 7.75 3.35
N TYR A 104 6.89 7.52 4.54
CA TYR A 104 6.68 6.25 5.24
C TYR A 104 6.94 6.32 6.74
N ALA A 105 6.36 5.37 7.47
CA ALA A 105 6.64 5.14 8.87
C ALA A 105 6.79 3.63 9.15
N ASP A 106 7.81 3.28 9.92
CA ASP A 106 8.03 1.95 10.47
C ASP A 106 7.70 1.96 11.96
N LEU A 107 6.77 1.12 12.38
CA LEU A 107 6.30 1.02 13.75
C LEU A 107 6.40 -0.42 14.25
N SER A 108 6.60 -0.60 15.55
CA SER A 108 6.62 -1.93 16.16
C SER A 108 6.05 -1.95 17.56
N ASN A 109 5.48 -3.07 17.96
CA ASN A 109 5.18 -3.40 19.36
C ASN A 109 5.76 -4.79 19.69
N ALA A 110 5.42 -5.32 20.86
CA ALA A 110 5.89 -6.64 21.29
C ALA A 110 5.46 -7.80 20.38
N THR A 111 4.44 -7.60 19.53
CA THR A 111 3.81 -8.65 18.74
C THR A 111 4.08 -8.50 17.24
N ARG A 112 4.26 -7.28 16.72
CA ARG A 112 4.28 -7.03 15.27
C ARG A 112 5.16 -5.84 14.88
N LYS A 113 5.59 -5.83 13.62
CA LYS A 113 6.16 -4.67 12.92
C LYS A 113 5.23 -4.28 11.78
N VAL A 114 4.93 -3.00 11.66
CA VAL A 114 4.06 -2.44 10.62
C VAL A 114 4.83 -1.36 9.89
N ARG A 115 4.85 -1.42 8.56
CA ARG A 115 5.28 -0.32 7.70
C ARG A 115 4.07 0.29 7.01
N ILE A 116 3.94 1.60 7.07
CA ILE A 116 3.00 2.38 6.27
C ILE A 116 3.79 3.15 5.22
N ILE A 117 3.42 3.04 3.95
CA ILE A 117 3.98 3.84 2.85
C ILE A 117 2.86 4.69 2.27
N ALA A 118 3.09 5.99 2.18
CA ALA A 118 2.22 6.92 1.48
C ALA A 118 2.76 7.11 0.05
N SER A 119 1.98 6.72 -0.95
CA SER A 119 2.43 6.74 -2.35
C SER A 119 1.29 6.94 -3.33
N VAL A 120 1.66 7.35 -4.55
CA VAL A 120 0.77 7.30 -5.71
C VAL A 120 1.26 6.18 -6.62
N ASP A 121 0.40 5.20 -6.93
CA ASP A 121 0.71 4.12 -7.86
C ASP A 121 -0.31 4.01 -9.00
N GLU A 122 0.08 3.36 -10.09
CA GLU A 122 -0.74 3.27 -11.31
C GLU A 122 -1.98 2.39 -11.15
N THR A 123 -2.01 1.50 -10.16
CA THR A 123 -3.10 0.55 -9.92
C THR A 123 -4.12 1.11 -8.95
N TRP A 124 -3.66 1.67 -7.82
CA TRP A 124 -4.52 2.11 -6.71
C TRP A 124 -4.57 3.62 -6.53
N GLY A 125 -3.83 4.38 -7.33
CA GLY A 125 -3.77 5.83 -7.20
C GLY A 125 -3.08 6.25 -5.90
N SER A 126 -3.57 7.33 -5.29
CA SER A 126 -3.07 7.86 -4.02
C SER A 126 -3.57 6.99 -2.86
N SER A 127 -2.65 6.32 -2.16
CA SER A 127 -2.99 5.38 -1.09
C SER A 127 -1.95 5.30 0.02
N LEU A 128 -2.41 4.83 1.18
CA LEU A 128 -1.58 4.32 2.26
C LEU A 128 -1.50 2.80 2.15
N ALA A 129 -0.29 2.28 1.94
CA ALA A 129 -0.01 0.85 1.92
C ALA A 129 0.53 0.40 3.28
N TYR A 130 -0.23 -0.42 4.00
CA TYR A 130 0.17 -1.07 5.25
C TYR A 130 0.76 -2.42 4.92
N THR A 131 1.92 -2.74 5.48
CA THR A 131 2.51 -4.08 5.40
C THR A 131 2.98 -4.54 6.76
N PHE A 132 2.63 -5.77 7.13
CA PHE A 132 3.02 -6.34 8.42
C PHE A 132 3.00 -7.86 8.39
N THR A 133 3.62 -8.47 9.40
CA THR A 133 3.57 -9.91 9.61
C THR A 133 2.73 -10.26 10.83
N ASP A 134 1.92 -11.30 10.73
CA ASP A 134 1.30 -11.96 11.87
C ASP A 134 2.28 -12.90 12.58
N GLY A 135 2.14 -12.96 13.90
CA GLY A 135 3.05 -13.67 14.79
C GLY A 135 4.22 -12.78 15.23
N ALA A 136 4.61 -12.92 16.50
CA ALA A 136 5.72 -12.19 17.09
C ALA A 136 6.94 -12.22 16.16
N ALA A 137 7.45 -11.03 15.81
CA ALA A 137 8.90 -10.90 15.81
C ALA A 137 9.31 -11.18 17.25
N GLY A 138 9.56 -12.46 17.57
CA GLY A 138 10.21 -12.82 18.82
C GLY A 138 11.46 -11.95 19.00
N PRO A 139 11.94 -11.76 20.24
CA PRO A 139 13.16 -10.99 20.46
C PRO A 139 14.19 -11.46 19.44
N THR A 140 14.68 -10.53 18.63
CA THR A 140 15.83 -10.79 17.77
C THR A 140 16.91 -11.22 18.74
N ASP A 141 17.22 -12.52 18.78
CA ASP A 141 18.40 -13.02 19.48
C ASP A 141 19.55 -12.17 18.97
N ALA A 142 19.99 -11.22 19.81
CA ALA A 142 21.29 -10.63 19.64
C ALA A 142 22.24 -11.84 19.57
N PRO A 143 23.13 -11.92 18.56
CA PRO A 143 24.05 -13.04 18.49
C PRO A 143 24.76 -13.12 19.84
N ALA A 144 24.53 -14.24 20.55
CA ALA A 144 25.25 -14.52 21.78
C ALA A 144 26.73 -14.36 21.45
N GLU A 145 27.41 -13.43 22.13
CA GLU A 145 28.86 -13.38 22.11
C GLU A 145 29.34 -14.77 22.49
N THR A 146 29.83 -15.51 21.49
CA THR A 146 30.63 -16.71 21.75
C THR A 146 31.87 -16.23 22.47
N ALA A 147 31.83 -16.29 23.81
CA ALA A 147 33.00 -16.17 24.63
C ALA A 147 33.98 -17.26 24.17
N THR A 148 35.03 -16.84 23.47
CA THR A 148 36.17 -17.69 23.12
C THR A 148 36.74 -18.26 24.41
N PRO A 149 36.77 -19.58 24.64
CA PRO A 149 37.48 -20.13 25.76
C PRO A 149 38.99 -19.91 25.55
N GLU A 150 39.61 -19.22 26.51
CA GLU A 150 41.04 -19.07 26.63
C GLU A 150 41.67 -20.48 26.67
N ALA A 151 42.60 -20.77 25.76
CA ALA A 151 43.28 -22.05 25.71
C ALA A 151 44.14 -22.25 26.98
N PRO A 152 44.14 -23.44 27.61
CA PRO A 152 45.00 -23.68 28.75
C PRO A 152 46.46 -23.64 28.33
N ALA A 153 47.27 -22.86 29.06
CA ALA A 153 48.72 -22.84 28.92
C ALA A 153 49.29 -24.22 29.28
N GLU A 154 49.87 -24.90 28.30
CA GLU A 154 50.63 -26.14 28.54
C GLU A 154 52.02 -25.79 29.07
N HIS A 155 52.45 -26.57 30.06
CA HIS A 155 53.69 -26.47 30.82
C HIS A 155 54.70 -27.52 30.36
#